data_AF-A0A7Y7AGL7-F1
#
_entry.id   AF-A0A7Y7AGL7-F1
#
_cell.length_a   1.000
_cell.length_b   1.000
_cell.length_c   1.000
_cell.angle_alpha   90.00
_cell.angle_beta   90.00
_cell.angle_gamma   90.00
#
_symmetry.space_group_name_H-M   'P 1'
#
loop_
_entity.id
_entity.type
_entity.pdbx_description
1 polymer ?
#
loop_
_entity_poly.entity_id
_entity_poly.type
_entity_poly.pdbx_seq_one_letter_code
_entity_poly.pdbx_strand_id
1 'polypeptide(L)'
;MKMIKTALLLATTSFCFASFAQIEGDSLFATDQVMTIELNFSQTGYWDSLVDNYATGTYMASDMTITTIDGTRSFPNIAVRFKGNSTYNHPNDKKPFKIDFNKYVSGQNFDGIKKLNLSNGFKDPSCMREKVFFDFCHDAGVKAPRTNFANLYINGTLLGFYTVVEQIDDQFLDWAILDDDGNLFKAGDNFGGGPGGASTPADLVYYGDTAADYADRYELKTNETANDWTDLIQLLDFINNSTDAEFGSLFSSYFEEQELLRSFAIDNLFGNLDSYTGSARNYYLYHNSTTNKWEWVKWDANEAFGSYENGQTTTTLDVEYHDSDRPLLERIFADPVFNTEYKNELCDLINTYFNNAYLDEKIDALYNLIQADVYADNNKMFSNTDFDNNISSDVVFGGGPGGGTIYGLKSFITTRVNNVTQQIDCNYYNALDEMDEASFAIYPNPARDFTTIELETEADRIELRNMMGQLVYSSEVSTSDVAIKILLADFSEGVYFVGVYRDGSMLAQQKLVVAK
;
A
#
# COMPACT_ATOMS: atom_id res chain seq x y z
N MET A 1 -63.13 29.24 43.49
CA MET A 1 -62.94 27.96 42.78
C MET A 1 -61.73 28.12 41.85
N LYS A 2 -60.54 27.69 42.28
CA LYS A 2 -59.27 27.91 41.55
C LYS A 2 -59.06 26.77 40.55
N MET A 3 -58.95 27.10 39.27
CA MET A 3 -58.57 26.16 38.19
C MET A 3 -57.06 25.89 38.24
N ILE A 4 -56.69 24.61 38.24
CA ILE A 4 -55.32 24.13 38.06
C ILE A 4 -55.11 23.95 36.55
N LYS A 5 -54.09 24.60 35.99
CA LYS A 5 -53.60 24.36 34.63
C LYS A 5 -52.38 23.45 34.71
N THR A 6 -52.49 22.25 34.16
CA THR A 6 -51.37 21.32 33.98
C THR A 6 -50.66 21.67 32.67
N ALA A 7 -49.38 22.05 32.75
CA ALA A 7 -48.53 22.25 31.57
C ALA A 7 -47.79 20.93 31.27
N LEU A 8 -47.96 20.43 30.05
CA LEU A 8 -47.27 19.26 29.52
C LEU A 8 -45.98 19.73 28.84
N LEU A 9 -44.82 19.29 29.36
CA LEU A 9 -43.51 19.58 28.79
C LEU A 9 -43.15 18.46 27.80
N LEU A 10 -43.12 18.76 26.49
CA LEU A 10 -42.59 17.84 25.47
C LEU A 10 -41.08 18.02 25.38
N ALA A 11 -40.32 16.99 25.74
CA ALA A 11 -38.88 16.94 25.49
C ALA A 11 -38.64 16.34 24.10
N THR A 12 -38.17 17.15 23.16
CA THR A 12 -37.69 16.68 21.86
C THR A 12 -36.21 16.29 21.99
N THR A 13 -35.94 15.00 22.01
CA THR A 13 -34.58 14.44 21.87
C THR A 13 -34.13 14.60 20.41
N SER A 14 -33.21 15.51 20.16
CA SER A 14 -32.54 15.66 18.86
C SER A 14 -31.47 14.59 18.74
N PHE A 15 -31.71 13.54 17.94
CA PHE A 15 -30.66 12.61 17.51
C PHE A 15 -29.78 13.34 16.50
N CYS A 16 -28.58 13.76 16.90
CA CYS A 16 -27.52 14.07 15.95
C CYS A 16 -27.03 12.74 15.38
N PHE A 17 -27.44 12.41 14.16
CA PHE A 17 -26.68 11.48 13.35
C PHE A 17 -25.39 12.19 12.94
N ALA A 18 -24.25 11.70 13.42
CA ALA A 18 -22.98 12.03 12.80
C ALA A 18 -23.01 11.34 11.42
N SER A 19 -23.24 12.13 10.36
CA SER A 19 -22.95 11.66 9.01
C SER A 19 -21.42 11.62 8.90
N PHE A 20 -20.83 10.46 9.09
CA PHE A 20 -19.47 10.25 8.58
C PHE A 20 -19.57 10.45 7.06
N ALA A 21 -18.72 11.33 6.51
CA ALA A 21 -18.62 11.46 5.07
C ALA A 21 -18.16 10.10 4.52
N GLN A 22 -18.93 9.53 3.60
CA GLN A 22 -18.56 8.30 2.90
C GLN A 22 -17.41 8.62 1.95
N ILE A 23 -16.35 7.82 1.98
CA ILE A 23 -15.26 7.92 1.01
C ILE A 23 -15.76 7.29 -0.30
N GLU A 24 -15.46 7.93 -1.44
CA GLU A 24 -15.84 7.37 -2.74
C GLU A 24 -15.31 5.95 -2.89
N GLY A 25 -16.13 5.03 -3.39
CA GLY A 25 -15.80 3.61 -3.55
C GLY A 25 -15.98 2.75 -2.31
N ASP A 26 -16.42 3.30 -1.16
CA ASP A 26 -16.64 2.50 0.05
C ASP A 26 -17.62 1.33 -0.16
N SER A 27 -18.66 1.51 -0.98
CA SER A 27 -19.61 0.42 -1.31
C SER A 27 -18.96 -0.75 -2.06
N LEU A 28 -17.82 -0.51 -2.72
CA LEU A 28 -17.01 -1.50 -3.41
C LEU A 28 -15.92 -2.09 -2.53
N PHE A 29 -15.31 -1.28 -1.65
CA PHE A 29 -14.00 -1.59 -1.08
C PHE A 29 -13.92 -1.54 0.45
N ALA A 30 -14.84 -0.87 1.15
CA ALA A 30 -14.74 -0.70 2.60
C ALA A 30 -15.01 -1.98 3.40
N THR A 31 -15.63 -2.99 2.77
CA THR A 31 -15.92 -4.29 3.39
C THR A 31 -15.58 -5.41 2.42
N ASP A 32 -14.83 -6.40 2.90
CA ASP A 32 -14.51 -7.60 2.14
C ASP A 32 -15.78 -8.33 1.71
N GLN A 33 -15.92 -8.56 0.42
CA GLN A 33 -17.09 -9.18 -0.18
C GLN A 33 -16.75 -9.82 -1.53
N VAL A 34 -17.56 -10.79 -1.95
CA VAL A 34 -17.53 -11.28 -3.33
C VAL A 34 -18.71 -10.67 -4.08
N MET A 35 -18.44 -9.67 -4.90
CA MET A 35 -19.45 -9.02 -5.74
C MET A 35 -19.88 -9.93 -6.89
N THR A 36 -21.03 -9.65 -7.48
CA THR A 36 -21.39 -10.20 -8.80
C THR A 36 -21.37 -9.09 -9.82
N ILE A 37 -20.56 -9.24 -10.88
CA ILE A 37 -20.53 -8.33 -12.03
C ILE A 37 -21.03 -9.11 -13.24
N GLU A 38 -22.04 -8.59 -13.93
CA GLU A 38 -22.57 -9.17 -15.16
C GLU A 38 -22.44 -8.18 -16.32
N LEU A 39 -21.67 -8.55 -17.35
CA LEU A 39 -21.53 -7.80 -18.59
C LEU A 39 -22.43 -8.40 -19.67
N ASN A 40 -23.21 -7.55 -20.31
CA ASN A 40 -24.19 -7.91 -21.32
C ASN A 40 -23.83 -7.28 -22.67
N PHE A 41 -23.20 -8.07 -23.53
CA PHE A 41 -22.85 -7.67 -24.89
C PHE A 41 -23.98 -8.00 -25.86
N SER A 42 -24.53 -6.97 -26.50
CA SER A 42 -25.57 -7.12 -27.52
C SER A 42 -25.01 -7.58 -28.88
N GLN A 43 -23.71 -7.38 -29.11
CA GLN A 43 -23.03 -7.67 -30.37
C GLN A 43 -22.73 -9.17 -30.49
N THR A 44 -23.09 -9.78 -31.63
CA THR A 44 -22.63 -11.12 -31.99
C THR A 44 -21.11 -11.10 -32.23
N GLY A 45 -20.38 -12.09 -31.72
CA GLY A 45 -18.91 -12.12 -31.86
C GLY A 45 -18.18 -11.11 -30.99
N TYR A 46 -18.80 -10.63 -29.90
CA TYR A 46 -18.20 -9.68 -28.96
C TYR A 46 -16.82 -10.14 -28.46
N TRP A 47 -16.62 -11.44 -28.24
CA TRP A 47 -15.36 -11.97 -27.74
C TRP A 47 -14.21 -11.80 -28.73
N ASP A 48 -14.41 -12.22 -29.98
CA ASP A 48 -13.42 -12.05 -31.05
C ASP A 48 -13.07 -10.57 -31.23
N SER A 49 -14.07 -9.69 -31.14
CA SER A 49 -13.86 -8.25 -31.21
C SER A 49 -13.09 -7.70 -30.00
N LEU A 50 -13.30 -8.22 -28.79
CA LEU A 50 -12.48 -7.86 -27.62
C LEU A 50 -11.03 -8.33 -27.79
N VAL A 51 -10.82 -9.52 -28.36
CA VAL A 51 -9.49 -10.07 -28.70
C VAL A 51 -8.78 -9.18 -29.71
N ASP A 52 -9.46 -8.79 -30.80
CA ASP A 52 -8.89 -7.88 -31.81
C ASP A 52 -8.58 -6.51 -31.23
N ASN A 53 -9.47 -6.00 -30.36
CA ASN A 53 -9.30 -4.71 -29.71
C ASN A 53 -8.15 -4.66 -28.70
N TYR A 54 -7.71 -5.80 -28.18
CA TYR A 54 -6.60 -5.87 -27.20
C TYR A 54 -5.36 -5.17 -27.74
N ALA A 55 -4.97 -5.42 -29.00
CA ALA A 55 -3.74 -4.86 -29.58
C ALA A 55 -3.72 -3.32 -29.63
N THR A 56 -4.90 -2.69 -29.65
CA THR A 56 -5.05 -1.23 -29.75
C THR A 56 -5.56 -0.58 -28.46
N GLY A 57 -5.87 -1.39 -27.43
CA GLY A 57 -6.51 -0.91 -26.21
C GLY A 57 -7.92 -0.34 -26.45
N THR A 58 -8.57 -0.69 -27.57
CA THR A 58 -9.88 -0.14 -27.93
C THR A 58 -10.98 -0.69 -27.02
N TYR A 59 -11.89 0.18 -26.58
CA TYR A 59 -13.03 -0.20 -25.75
C TYR A 59 -14.22 -0.67 -26.58
N MET A 60 -14.96 -1.65 -26.06
CA MET A 60 -16.26 -2.09 -26.56
C MET A 60 -17.37 -1.71 -25.59
N ALA A 61 -18.53 -1.31 -26.11
CA ALA A 61 -19.70 -1.01 -25.29
C ALA A 61 -20.38 -2.29 -24.74
N SER A 62 -20.79 -2.26 -23.48
CA SER A 62 -21.56 -3.32 -22.80
C SER A 62 -22.57 -2.69 -21.84
N ASP A 63 -23.67 -3.38 -21.53
CA ASP A 63 -24.48 -3.05 -20.35
C ASP A 63 -23.97 -3.86 -19.17
N MET A 64 -23.87 -3.24 -17.99
CA MET A 64 -23.37 -3.90 -16.79
C MET A 64 -24.42 -3.90 -15.68
N THR A 65 -24.49 -5.00 -14.92
CA THR A 65 -25.11 -5.02 -13.60
C THR A 65 -24.06 -5.42 -12.57
N ILE A 66 -24.03 -4.72 -11.44
CA ILE A 66 -23.18 -5.05 -10.29
C ILE A 66 -24.04 -5.24 -9.06
N THR A 67 -23.77 -6.30 -8.29
CA THR A 67 -24.41 -6.56 -7.00
C THR A 67 -23.34 -6.59 -5.93
N THR A 68 -23.43 -5.65 -4.99
CA THR A 68 -22.64 -5.58 -3.77
C THR A 68 -23.52 -5.92 -2.57
N ILE A 69 -22.96 -5.89 -1.37
CA ILE A 69 -23.72 -6.06 -0.12
C ILE A 69 -24.81 -4.97 0.06
N ASP A 70 -24.63 -3.80 -0.56
CA ASP A 70 -25.57 -2.68 -0.55
C ASP A 70 -26.66 -2.77 -1.65
N GLY A 71 -26.64 -3.86 -2.41
CA GLY A 71 -27.63 -4.23 -3.41
C GLY A 71 -27.16 -4.07 -4.85
N THR A 72 -28.11 -4.18 -5.77
CA THR A 72 -27.84 -4.23 -7.21
C THR A 72 -27.95 -2.86 -7.87
N ARG A 73 -27.06 -2.56 -8.81
CA ARG A 73 -27.07 -1.37 -9.68
C ARG A 73 -26.83 -1.78 -11.13
N SER A 74 -27.40 -1.03 -12.07
CA SER A 74 -27.24 -1.28 -13.51
C SER A 74 -26.72 -0.04 -14.22
N PHE A 75 -25.79 -0.24 -15.15
CA PHE A 75 -25.08 0.79 -15.89
C PHE A 75 -25.16 0.47 -17.38
N PRO A 76 -25.95 1.22 -18.16
CA PRO A 76 -26.00 1.03 -19.59
C PRO A 76 -24.76 1.61 -20.27
N ASN A 77 -24.34 0.99 -21.37
CA ASN A 77 -23.32 1.51 -22.28
C ASN A 77 -21.97 1.86 -21.61
N ILE A 78 -21.51 1.01 -20.69
CA ILE A 78 -20.15 1.09 -20.14
C ILE A 78 -19.12 0.66 -21.18
N ALA A 79 -17.88 1.09 -21.01
CA ALA A 79 -16.77 0.68 -21.87
C ALA A 79 -15.97 -0.45 -21.23
N VAL A 80 -15.79 -1.55 -21.99
CA VAL A 80 -15.05 -2.74 -21.57
C VAL A 80 -13.92 -3.03 -22.55
N ARG A 81 -12.75 -3.38 -22.05
CA ARG A 81 -11.65 -3.93 -22.86
C ARG A 81 -10.84 -4.95 -22.08
N PHE A 82 -10.06 -5.76 -22.78
CA PHE A 82 -8.97 -6.51 -22.16
C PHE A 82 -7.82 -5.58 -21.75
N LYS A 83 -7.08 -5.98 -20.72
CA LYS A 83 -5.89 -5.29 -20.20
C LYS A 83 -4.73 -6.26 -19.98
N GLY A 84 -3.67 -5.76 -19.34
CA GLY A 84 -2.53 -6.56 -18.91
C GLY A 84 -1.54 -6.84 -20.05
N ASN A 85 -0.43 -7.46 -19.69
CA ASN A 85 0.59 -7.95 -20.61
C ASN A 85 0.73 -9.47 -20.43
N SER A 86 1.55 -9.92 -19.47
CA SER A 86 1.68 -11.34 -19.13
C SER A 86 0.34 -11.98 -18.73
N THR A 87 -0.47 -11.26 -17.94
CA THR A 87 -1.79 -11.69 -17.45
C THR A 87 -2.81 -11.92 -18.57
N TYR A 88 -2.65 -11.28 -19.73
CA TYR A 88 -3.48 -11.56 -20.92
C TYR A 88 -3.25 -12.98 -21.46
N ASN A 89 -2.04 -13.51 -21.27
CA ASN A 89 -1.63 -14.85 -21.70
C ASN A 89 -2.02 -15.96 -20.70
N HIS A 90 -3.01 -15.69 -19.84
CA HIS A 90 -3.63 -16.70 -19.02
C HIS A 90 -4.04 -17.93 -19.88
N PRO A 91 -3.79 -19.17 -19.43
CA PRO A 91 -3.88 -20.38 -20.26
C PRO A 91 -5.30 -20.70 -20.75
N ASN A 92 -6.32 -20.26 -20.01
CA ASN A 92 -7.73 -20.36 -20.38
C ASN A 92 -8.27 -19.01 -20.89
N ASP A 93 -9.53 -18.99 -21.34
CA ASP A 93 -10.26 -17.78 -21.78
C ASP A 93 -10.60 -16.79 -20.65
N LYS A 94 -9.96 -16.92 -19.49
CA LYS A 94 -10.07 -15.97 -18.37
C LYS A 94 -9.13 -14.78 -18.58
N LYS A 95 -9.58 -13.78 -19.33
CA LYS A 95 -8.81 -12.56 -19.63
C LYS A 95 -9.03 -11.47 -18.56
N PRO A 96 -8.03 -10.64 -18.23
CA PRO A 96 -8.23 -9.53 -17.32
C PRO A 96 -8.95 -8.38 -18.04
N PHE A 97 -9.85 -7.69 -17.35
CA PHE A 97 -10.67 -6.62 -17.92
C PHE A 97 -10.35 -5.26 -17.31
N LYS A 98 -10.56 -4.22 -18.11
CA LYS A 98 -10.75 -2.85 -17.62
C LYS A 98 -12.15 -2.38 -18.00
N ILE A 99 -12.86 -1.88 -16.99
CA ILE A 99 -14.19 -1.30 -17.11
C ILE A 99 -14.06 0.21 -16.89
N ASP A 100 -14.71 0.98 -17.75
CA ASP A 100 -14.81 2.43 -17.64
C ASP A 100 -16.28 2.84 -17.81
N PHE A 101 -16.90 3.28 -16.71
CA PHE A 101 -18.29 3.72 -16.67
C PHE A 101 -18.48 5.03 -17.44
N ASN A 102 -17.45 5.88 -17.42
CA ASN A 102 -17.53 7.27 -17.84
C ASN A 102 -17.13 7.50 -19.31
N LYS A 103 -16.51 6.49 -19.97
CA LYS A 103 -15.98 6.60 -21.34
C LYS A 103 -17.03 6.99 -22.39
N TYR A 104 -18.21 6.39 -22.32
CA TYR A 104 -19.29 6.61 -23.29
C TYR A 104 -20.48 7.35 -22.71
N VAL A 105 -20.61 7.42 -21.39
CA VAL A 105 -21.65 8.16 -20.68
C VAL A 105 -20.99 9.11 -19.68
N SER A 106 -20.85 10.37 -20.06
CA SER A 106 -20.21 11.38 -19.22
C SER A 106 -20.95 11.55 -17.89
N GLY A 107 -20.19 11.57 -16.78
CA GLY A 107 -20.67 11.63 -15.40
C GLY A 107 -21.07 10.29 -14.79
N GLN A 108 -21.10 9.20 -15.57
CA GLN A 108 -21.47 7.88 -15.03
C GLN A 108 -20.31 7.31 -14.18
N ASN A 109 -20.63 6.93 -12.95
CA ASN A 109 -19.72 6.34 -11.97
C ASN A 109 -20.50 5.39 -11.05
N PHE A 110 -19.79 4.56 -10.30
CA PHE A 110 -20.35 3.80 -9.18
C PHE A 110 -19.69 4.24 -7.89
N ASP A 111 -20.45 4.95 -7.05
CA ASP A 111 -19.96 5.47 -5.76
C ASP A 111 -18.71 6.36 -5.93
N GLY A 112 -18.72 7.26 -6.93
CA GLY A 112 -17.57 8.09 -7.29
C GLY A 112 -16.59 7.44 -8.26
N ILE A 113 -16.46 6.10 -8.23
CA ILE A 113 -15.49 5.36 -9.05
C ILE A 113 -15.90 5.32 -10.52
N LYS A 114 -15.01 5.82 -11.41
CA LYS A 114 -15.24 5.84 -12.87
C LYS A 114 -14.67 4.63 -13.58
N LYS A 115 -13.70 3.91 -12.99
CA LYS A 115 -13.01 2.78 -13.62
C LYS A 115 -12.72 1.66 -12.64
N LEU A 116 -12.82 0.42 -13.10
CA LEU A 116 -12.43 -0.78 -12.35
C LEU A 116 -11.50 -1.66 -13.18
N ASN A 117 -10.52 -2.27 -12.52
CA ASN A 117 -9.66 -3.29 -13.11
C ASN A 117 -10.03 -4.65 -12.53
N LEU A 118 -10.16 -5.66 -13.39
CA LEU A 118 -10.45 -7.04 -12.98
C LEU A 118 -9.22 -7.90 -13.29
N SER A 119 -8.46 -8.23 -12.26
CA SER A 119 -7.31 -9.13 -12.30
C SER A 119 -7.77 -10.59 -12.29
N ASN A 120 -7.22 -11.40 -13.19
CA ASN A 120 -7.68 -12.76 -13.45
C ASN A 120 -7.00 -13.85 -12.59
N GLY A 121 -6.15 -13.47 -11.63
CA GLY A 121 -5.40 -14.40 -10.78
C GLY A 121 -4.29 -15.15 -11.53
N PHE A 122 -3.78 -14.58 -12.63
CA PHE A 122 -2.68 -15.22 -13.37
C PHE A 122 -1.45 -15.41 -12.47
N LYS A 123 -0.92 -16.64 -12.46
CA LYS A 123 0.17 -17.12 -11.59
C LYS A 123 -0.06 -16.99 -10.08
N ASP A 124 -1.30 -16.82 -9.64
CA ASP A 124 -1.65 -16.80 -8.21
C ASP A 124 -2.57 -17.99 -7.86
N PRO A 125 -2.04 -19.11 -7.33
CA PRO A 125 -2.86 -20.23 -6.86
C PRO A 125 -3.82 -19.85 -5.74
N SER A 126 -3.45 -18.86 -4.90
CA SER A 126 -4.25 -18.43 -3.75
C SER A 126 -5.40 -17.50 -4.13
N CYS A 127 -5.37 -16.91 -5.34
CA CYS A 127 -6.29 -15.88 -5.81
C CYS A 127 -6.42 -14.64 -4.89
N MET A 128 -5.56 -14.46 -3.88
CA MET A 128 -5.66 -13.39 -2.88
C MET A 128 -4.36 -12.63 -2.63
N ARG A 129 -3.24 -12.96 -3.30
CA ARG A 129 -1.93 -12.30 -3.06
C ARG A 129 -2.01 -10.79 -3.20
N GLU A 130 -2.61 -10.33 -4.29
CA GLU A 130 -2.76 -8.92 -4.62
C GLU A 130 -3.57 -8.20 -3.55
N LYS A 131 -4.64 -8.83 -3.05
CA LYS A 131 -5.46 -8.26 -1.97
C LYS A 131 -4.71 -8.19 -0.65
N VAL A 132 -4.08 -9.29 -0.22
CA VAL A 132 -3.33 -9.31 1.04
C VAL A 132 -2.20 -8.28 1.02
N PHE A 133 -1.51 -8.13 -0.11
CA PHE A 133 -0.43 -7.14 -0.26
C PHE A 133 -0.95 -5.71 -0.18
N PHE A 134 -2.05 -5.37 -0.86
CA PHE A 134 -2.57 -4.00 -0.84
C PHE A 134 -3.27 -3.67 0.49
N ASP A 135 -4.02 -4.58 1.07
CA ASP A 135 -4.60 -4.40 2.42
C ASP A 135 -3.49 -4.18 3.45
N PHE A 136 -2.36 -4.90 3.33
CA PHE A 136 -1.18 -4.66 4.15
C PHE A 136 -0.60 -3.26 3.93
N CYS A 137 -0.49 -2.78 2.68
CA CYS A 137 -0.04 -1.42 2.41
C CYS A 137 -0.92 -0.38 3.11
N HIS A 138 -2.24 -0.53 3.04
CA HIS A 138 -3.20 0.35 3.71
C HIS A 138 -3.03 0.33 5.23
N ASP A 139 -2.97 -0.85 5.84
CA ASP A 139 -2.76 -1.02 7.28
C ASP A 139 -1.45 -0.37 7.75
N ALA A 140 -0.41 -0.41 6.89
CA ALA A 140 0.90 0.15 7.14
C ALA A 140 1.05 1.63 6.73
N GLY A 141 -0.01 2.28 6.25
CA GLY A 141 0.03 3.70 5.86
C GLY A 141 0.77 4.00 4.55
N VAL A 142 0.88 3.02 3.65
CA VAL A 142 1.47 3.17 2.31
C VAL A 142 0.37 3.22 1.25
N LYS A 143 0.45 4.18 0.33
CA LYS A 143 -0.54 4.35 -0.73
C LYS A 143 -0.54 3.20 -1.72
N ALA A 144 -1.71 2.59 -1.88
CA ALA A 144 -1.97 1.46 -2.75
C ALA A 144 -3.44 1.48 -3.21
N PRO A 145 -3.81 0.85 -4.33
CA PRO A 145 -5.23 0.73 -4.69
C PRO A 145 -6.00 -0.10 -3.65
N ARG A 146 -7.27 0.20 -3.44
CA ARG A 146 -8.16 -0.71 -2.70
C ARG A 146 -8.54 -1.90 -3.56
N THR A 147 -8.80 -3.05 -2.92
CA THR A 147 -9.17 -4.27 -3.64
C THR A 147 -10.28 -5.07 -2.98
N ASN A 148 -11.04 -5.78 -3.81
CA ASN A 148 -12.06 -6.73 -3.38
C ASN A 148 -12.22 -7.84 -4.41
N PHE A 149 -13.27 -8.65 -4.34
CA PHE A 149 -13.48 -9.77 -5.27
C PHE A 149 -14.78 -9.66 -6.06
N ALA A 150 -14.81 -10.31 -7.23
CA ALA A 150 -16.04 -10.46 -8.00
C ALA A 150 -16.11 -11.77 -8.78
N ASN A 151 -17.30 -12.37 -8.82
CA ASN A 151 -17.67 -13.30 -9.87
C ASN A 151 -18.11 -12.51 -11.11
N LEU A 152 -17.40 -12.72 -12.21
CA LEU A 152 -17.71 -12.09 -13.49
C LEU A 152 -18.55 -13.01 -14.36
N TYR A 153 -19.73 -12.55 -14.75
CA TYR A 153 -20.63 -13.18 -15.70
C TYR A 153 -20.61 -12.42 -17.02
N ILE A 154 -20.63 -13.14 -18.13
CA ILE A 154 -20.81 -12.58 -19.47
C ILE A 154 -22.06 -13.19 -20.09
N ASN A 155 -23.05 -12.37 -20.45
CA ASN A 155 -24.33 -12.80 -21.02
C ASN A 155 -24.97 -13.98 -20.25
N GLY A 156 -25.09 -13.85 -18.93
CA GLY A 156 -25.67 -14.86 -18.04
C GLY A 156 -24.80 -16.08 -17.73
N THR A 157 -23.56 -16.17 -18.24
CA THR A 157 -22.64 -17.30 -17.99
C THR A 157 -21.47 -16.86 -17.13
N LEU A 158 -21.16 -17.60 -16.06
CA LEU A 158 -19.98 -17.34 -15.23
C LEU A 158 -18.71 -17.52 -16.06
N LEU A 159 -17.92 -16.45 -16.20
CA LEU A 159 -16.59 -16.48 -16.80
C LEU A 159 -15.53 -16.87 -15.77
N GLY A 160 -15.61 -16.37 -14.54
CA GLY A 160 -14.70 -16.76 -13.47
C GLY A 160 -14.66 -15.81 -12.28
N PHE A 161 -13.78 -16.11 -11.34
CA PHE A 161 -13.53 -15.33 -10.11
C PHE A 161 -12.38 -14.35 -10.31
N TYR A 162 -12.55 -13.07 -9.96
CA TYR A 162 -11.57 -12.01 -10.22
C TYR A 162 -11.30 -11.20 -8.96
N THR A 163 -10.08 -10.66 -8.86
CA THR A 163 -9.78 -9.55 -7.95
C THR A 163 -10.18 -8.25 -8.64
N VAL A 164 -10.99 -7.44 -7.99
CA VAL A 164 -11.35 -6.09 -8.41
C VAL A 164 -10.37 -5.12 -7.77
N VAL A 165 -9.68 -4.35 -8.61
CA VAL A 165 -8.64 -3.40 -8.19
C VAL A 165 -9.07 -2.00 -8.60
N GLU A 166 -9.05 -1.09 -7.63
CA GLU A 166 -9.26 0.34 -7.84
C GLU A 166 -8.29 0.89 -8.90
N GLN A 167 -8.77 1.79 -9.75
CA GLN A 167 -7.89 2.48 -10.69
C GLN A 167 -7.18 3.63 -9.97
N ILE A 168 -5.87 3.72 -10.14
CA ILE A 168 -5.12 4.94 -9.78
C ILE A 168 -5.37 5.99 -10.86
N ASP A 169 -6.23 6.95 -10.55
CA ASP A 169 -6.54 8.16 -11.32
C ASP A 169 -7.03 9.28 -10.38
N ASP A 170 -7.64 10.34 -10.91
CA ASP A 170 -8.13 11.51 -10.15
C ASP A 170 -8.97 11.11 -8.91
N GLN A 171 -9.86 10.11 -9.02
CA GLN A 171 -10.66 9.67 -7.86
C GLN A 171 -9.79 9.10 -6.74
N PHE A 172 -8.76 8.33 -7.09
CA PHE A 172 -7.85 7.75 -6.10
C PHE A 172 -7.06 8.87 -5.39
N LEU A 173 -6.54 9.82 -6.17
CA LEU A 173 -5.78 10.94 -5.65
C LEU A 173 -6.62 11.79 -4.67
N ASP A 174 -7.88 12.04 -5.01
CA ASP A 174 -8.81 12.80 -4.17
C ASP A 174 -8.95 12.26 -2.75
N TRP A 175 -9.08 10.93 -2.58
CA TRP A 175 -9.29 10.36 -1.25
C TRP A 175 -7.99 9.95 -0.54
N ALA A 176 -6.99 9.48 -1.29
CA ALA A 176 -5.76 8.92 -0.72
C ALA A 176 -4.65 9.97 -0.52
N ILE A 177 -4.61 11.00 -1.35
CA ILE A 177 -3.59 12.06 -1.34
C ILE A 177 -4.16 13.40 -0.92
N LEU A 178 -5.46 13.63 -1.18
CA LEU A 178 -6.15 14.91 -0.95
C LEU A 178 -5.64 16.05 -1.85
N ASP A 179 -5.04 15.70 -2.99
CA ASP A 179 -4.59 16.58 -4.08
C ASP A 179 -4.71 15.76 -5.38
N ASP A 180 -5.41 16.26 -6.40
CA ASP A 180 -5.58 15.62 -7.71
C ASP A 180 -5.11 16.50 -8.90
N ASP A 181 -4.65 17.71 -8.62
CA ASP A 181 -4.23 18.72 -9.61
C ASP A 181 -2.83 18.47 -10.21
N GLY A 182 -1.96 17.77 -9.46
CA GLY A 182 -0.59 17.43 -9.84
C GLY A 182 -0.43 16.41 -10.98
N ASN A 183 0.82 16.17 -11.38
CA ASN A 183 1.14 15.18 -12.41
C ASN A 183 1.29 13.79 -11.81
N LEU A 184 0.53 12.83 -12.35
CA LEU A 184 0.60 11.42 -12.02
C LEU A 184 1.29 10.66 -13.16
N PHE A 185 2.45 10.09 -12.90
CA PHE A 185 3.17 9.24 -13.82
C PHE A 185 3.03 7.78 -13.43
N LYS A 186 2.65 6.94 -14.38
CA LYS A 186 2.71 5.49 -14.23
C LYS A 186 4.06 4.98 -14.73
N ALA A 187 4.73 4.13 -13.96
CA ALA A 187 5.86 3.35 -14.43
C ALA A 187 5.41 2.36 -15.51
N GLY A 188 6.08 2.38 -16.66
CA GLY A 188 5.67 1.70 -17.88
C GLY A 188 5.52 0.19 -17.75
N ASP A 189 4.50 -0.35 -18.43
CA ASP A 189 4.18 -1.77 -18.45
C ASP A 189 4.74 -2.44 -19.73
N ASN A 190 6.05 -2.67 -19.93
CA ASN A 190 6.42 -3.60 -21.01
C ASN A 190 7.82 -4.20 -21.05
N PHE A 191 7.83 -5.50 -21.31
CA PHE A 191 8.79 -6.14 -22.18
C PHE A 191 7.98 -6.76 -23.34
N GLY A 192 7.96 -6.06 -24.49
CA GLY A 192 7.45 -6.52 -25.80
C GLY A 192 6.20 -7.42 -25.80
N GLY A 193 4.98 -6.83 -25.81
CA GLY A 193 3.75 -7.63 -25.93
C GLY A 193 2.37 -6.94 -26.00
N GLY A 194 2.29 -5.60 -26.15
CA GLY A 194 1.03 -4.81 -26.28
C GLY A 194 0.08 -4.81 -25.05
N PRO A 195 -1.01 -4.01 -25.02
CA PRO A 195 -1.12 -2.63 -25.51
C PRO A 195 -0.50 -1.63 -24.52
N GLY A 196 0.49 -0.86 -25.00
CA GLY A 196 1.01 0.32 -24.31
C GLY A 196 2.52 0.50 -24.44
N GLY A 197 3.31 -0.36 -23.80
CA GLY A 197 4.64 0.10 -23.42
C GLY A 197 5.81 -0.16 -24.37
N ALA A 198 6.92 0.46 -24.03
CA ALA A 198 8.23 0.25 -24.61
C ALA A 198 9.04 -0.77 -23.82
N SER A 199 10.12 -1.27 -24.41
CA SER A 199 11.01 -2.28 -23.83
C SER A 199 12.03 -1.70 -22.84
N THR A 200 11.67 -0.64 -22.12
CA THR A 200 12.61 0.15 -21.32
C THR A 200 12.13 0.27 -19.88
N PRO A 201 12.99 -0.02 -18.90
CA PRO A 201 12.63 0.04 -17.48
C PRO A 201 12.31 1.47 -17.03
N ALA A 202 11.34 1.61 -16.13
CA ALA A 202 11.05 2.83 -15.40
C ALA A 202 11.95 2.88 -14.15
N ASP A 203 13.25 3.06 -14.40
CA ASP A 203 14.35 2.88 -13.46
C ASP A 203 14.77 4.16 -12.71
N LEU A 204 14.10 5.29 -12.96
CA LEU A 204 14.45 6.60 -12.42
C LEU A 204 15.88 7.08 -12.79
N VAL A 205 16.47 6.53 -13.86
CA VAL A 205 17.74 7.02 -14.41
C VAL A 205 17.50 8.32 -15.18
N TYR A 206 18.43 9.26 -15.08
CA TYR A 206 18.40 10.50 -15.87
C TYR A 206 18.92 10.24 -17.30
N TYR A 207 18.03 10.37 -18.28
CA TYR A 207 18.32 10.10 -19.70
C TYR A 207 18.50 11.36 -20.55
N GLY A 208 18.01 12.53 -20.10
CA GLY A 208 18.07 13.76 -20.86
C GLY A 208 17.11 14.82 -20.34
N ASP A 209 17.02 15.94 -21.05
CA ASP A 209 16.19 17.09 -20.66
C ASP A 209 14.85 17.15 -21.42
N THR A 210 14.48 16.08 -22.15
CA THR A 210 13.27 16.07 -22.97
C THR A 210 12.30 14.96 -22.59
N ALA A 211 11.00 15.22 -22.68
CA ALA A 211 9.96 14.22 -22.44
C ALA A 211 10.12 12.94 -23.29
N ALA A 212 10.67 13.07 -24.50
CA ALA A 212 10.89 11.94 -25.41
C ALA A 212 11.88 10.90 -24.86
N ASP A 213 12.80 11.31 -23.98
CA ASP A 213 13.76 10.39 -23.35
C ASP A 213 13.07 9.43 -22.36
N TYR A 214 11.87 9.79 -21.91
CA TYR A 214 11.12 9.12 -20.84
C TYR A 214 9.77 8.55 -21.29
N ALA A 215 9.22 8.98 -22.42
CA ALA A 215 7.88 8.60 -22.90
C ALA A 215 7.70 7.08 -23.16
N ASP A 216 8.81 6.36 -23.34
CA ASP A 216 8.84 4.91 -23.49
C ASP A 216 8.87 4.18 -22.12
N ARG A 217 9.18 4.89 -21.04
CA ARG A 217 9.36 4.36 -19.68
C ARG A 217 8.24 4.73 -18.73
N TYR A 218 7.62 5.88 -18.93
CA TYR A 218 6.54 6.37 -18.08
C TYR A 218 5.34 6.76 -18.93
N GLU A 219 4.16 6.73 -18.32
CA GLU A 219 2.93 7.21 -18.94
C GLU A 219 2.31 8.28 -18.03
N LEU A 220 2.21 9.53 -18.50
CA LEU A 220 1.48 10.59 -17.81
C LEU A 220 -0.02 10.27 -17.80
N LYS A 221 -0.66 10.33 -16.63
CA LYS A 221 -2.05 9.89 -16.37
C LYS A 221 -3.00 11.00 -15.94
N THR A 222 -2.47 12.14 -15.51
CA THR A 222 -3.21 13.39 -15.27
C THR A 222 -2.59 14.48 -16.13
N ASN A 223 -3.29 15.60 -16.33
CA ASN A 223 -2.76 16.72 -17.11
C ASN A 223 -2.26 16.37 -18.54
N GLU A 224 -2.77 15.28 -19.13
CA GLU A 224 -2.33 14.75 -20.44
C GLU A 224 -2.42 15.76 -21.59
N THR A 225 -3.30 16.78 -21.47
CA THR A 225 -3.40 17.86 -22.47
C THR A 225 -2.26 18.88 -22.34
N ALA A 226 -1.85 19.21 -21.12
CA ALA A 226 -0.68 20.06 -20.88
C ALA A 226 0.60 19.31 -21.25
N ASN A 227 0.65 18.00 -20.94
CA ASN A 227 1.74 17.10 -21.26
C ASN A 227 3.11 17.67 -20.85
N ASP A 228 3.17 18.21 -19.63
CA ASP A 228 4.39 18.75 -19.05
C ASP A 228 5.09 17.67 -18.22
N TRP A 229 6.35 17.42 -18.55
CA TRP A 229 7.21 16.40 -17.94
C TRP A 229 8.35 17.01 -17.14
N THR A 230 8.38 18.34 -17.03
CA THR A 230 9.50 19.09 -16.46
C THR A 230 9.78 18.66 -15.02
N ASP A 231 8.75 18.40 -14.24
CA ASP A 231 8.86 17.95 -12.87
C ASP A 231 9.51 16.57 -12.75
N LEU A 232 9.06 15.58 -13.52
CA LEU A 232 9.68 14.25 -13.53
C LEU A 232 11.15 14.37 -13.91
N ILE A 233 11.47 15.12 -14.96
CA ILE A 233 12.85 15.32 -15.43
C ILE A 233 13.72 15.95 -14.32
N GLN A 234 13.20 16.94 -13.61
CA GLN A 234 13.89 17.58 -12.47
C GLN A 234 14.10 16.61 -11.30
N LEU A 235 13.12 15.75 -11.01
CA LEU A 235 13.28 14.70 -10.01
C LEU A 235 14.42 13.75 -10.38
N LEU A 236 14.43 13.28 -11.64
CA LEU A 236 15.44 12.33 -12.09
C LEU A 236 16.83 12.98 -12.14
N ASP A 237 16.93 14.25 -12.55
CA ASP A 237 18.19 15.02 -12.47
C ASP A 237 18.67 15.13 -11.02
N PHE A 238 17.79 15.46 -10.07
CA PHE A 238 18.12 15.51 -8.65
C PHE A 238 18.64 14.15 -8.13
N ILE A 239 17.94 13.05 -8.42
CA ILE A 239 18.32 11.71 -7.96
C ILE A 239 19.68 11.28 -8.52
N ASN A 240 20.00 11.62 -9.78
CA ASN A 240 21.17 11.09 -10.47
C ASN A 240 22.39 12.03 -10.40
N ASN A 241 22.18 13.35 -10.44
CA ASN A 241 23.24 14.33 -10.67
C ASN A 241 23.51 15.26 -9.47
N SER A 242 22.64 15.30 -8.45
CA SER A 242 22.96 16.01 -7.21
C SER A 242 24.12 15.34 -6.47
N THR A 243 24.90 16.13 -5.73
CA THR A 243 25.92 15.58 -4.83
C THR A 243 25.28 14.82 -3.66
N ASP A 244 26.01 13.91 -3.03
CA ASP A 244 25.51 13.17 -1.84
C ASP A 244 25.03 14.11 -0.74
N ALA A 245 25.73 15.23 -0.52
CA ALA A 245 25.34 16.24 0.47
C ALA A 245 24.05 16.98 0.09
N GLU A 246 23.83 17.26 -1.20
CA GLU A 246 22.59 17.88 -1.67
C GLU A 246 21.42 16.91 -1.56
N PHE A 247 21.60 15.64 -1.95
CA PHE A 247 20.57 14.62 -1.78
C PHE A 247 20.20 14.44 -0.32
N GLY A 248 21.19 14.23 0.56
CA GLY A 248 20.95 14.07 2.01
C GLY A 248 20.21 15.25 2.64
N SER A 249 20.42 16.48 2.15
CA SER A 249 19.77 17.68 2.71
C SER A 249 18.43 18.04 2.08
N LEU A 250 18.16 17.58 0.85
CA LEU A 250 16.95 17.93 0.10
C LEU A 250 15.99 16.77 -0.08
N PHE A 251 16.37 15.53 0.21
CA PHE A 251 15.54 14.34 -0.03
C PHE A 251 14.11 14.47 0.53
N SER A 252 13.97 14.84 1.81
CA SER A 252 12.67 15.02 2.47
C SER A 252 11.87 16.24 1.96
N SER A 253 12.48 17.11 1.15
CA SER A 253 11.79 18.19 0.42
C SER A 253 11.29 17.75 -0.96
N TYR A 254 11.86 16.68 -1.52
CA TYR A 254 11.41 16.07 -2.77
C TYR A 254 10.37 14.98 -2.55
N PHE A 255 10.40 14.24 -1.44
CA PHE A 255 9.52 13.09 -1.22
C PHE A 255 8.77 13.16 0.12
N GLU A 256 7.64 12.45 0.18
CA GLU A 256 7.13 11.96 1.46
C GLU A 256 8.02 10.80 1.96
N GLU A 257 9.13 11.19 2.59
CA GLU A 257 10.25 10.32 2.97
C GLU A 257 9.84 9.05 3.70
N GLN A 258 9.12 9.17 4.83
CA GLN A 258 8.77 8.02 5.64
C GLN A 258 7.91 7.01 4.87
N GLU A 259 6.91 7.50 4.13
CA GLU A 259 6.03 6.66 3.32
C GLU A 259 6.80 5.98 2.18
N LEU A 260 7.73 6.68 1.55
CA LEU A 260 8.58 6.13 0.51
C LEU A 260 9.50 5.03 1.05
N LEU A 261 10.19 5.27 2.17
CA LEU A 261 11.07 4.28 2.81
C LEU A 261 10.28 3.04 3.24
N ARG A 262 9.11 3.25 3.87
CA ARG A 262 8.21 2.17 4.24
C ARG A 262 7.73 1.41 3.01
N SER A 263 7.33 2.09 1.94
CA SER A 263 6.95 1.48 0.66
C SER A 263 8.04 0.54 0.13
N PHE A 264 9.31 0.96 0.10
CA PHE A 264 10.41 0.08 -0.33
C PHE A 264 10.62 -1.10 0.62
N ALA A 265 10.48 -0.89 1.93
CA ALA A 265 10.57 -1.96 2.92
C ALA A 265 9.50 -3.03 2.69
N ILE A 266 8.27 -2.63 2.35
CA ILE A 266 7.18 -3.56 1.99
C ILE A 266 7.54 -4.41 0.78
N ASP A 267 8.04 -3.84 -0.31
CA ASP A 267 8.43 -4.63 -1.49
C ASP A 267 9.52 -5.66 -1.13
N ASN A 268 10.48 -5.28 -0.30
CA ASN A 268 11.54 -6.19 0.14
C ASN A 268 11.01 -7.31 1.07
N LEU A 269 10.11 -6.99 2.01
CA LEU A 269 9.47 -7.99 2.89
C LEU A 269 8.64 -8.99 2.11
N PHE A 270 7.84 -8.54 1.16
CA PHE A 270 7.03 -9.42 0.33
C PHE A 270 7.84 -10.10 -0.79
N GLY A 271 9.14 -9.83 -0.92
CA GLY A 271 9.94 -10.31 -2.05
C GLY A 271 9.32 -9.91 -3.39
N ASN A 272 8.68 -8.75 -3.44
CA ASN A 272 7.98 -8.24 -4.61
C ASN A 272 8.99 -7.64 -5.59
N LEU A 273 9.66 -8.49 -6.37
CA LEU A 273 10.67 -8.04 -7.33
C LEU A 273 10.07 -7.66 -8.69
N ASP A 274 8.75 -7.84 -8.91
CA ASP A 274 8.05 -7.21 -10.03
C ASP A 274 7.64 -5.78 -9.67
N SER A 275 8.58 -5.01 -9.14
CA SER A 275 8.41 -3.65 -8.63
C SER A 275 9.60 -2.79 -9.07
N TYR A 276 9.70 -1.56 -8.56
CA TYR A 276 10.89 -0.75 -8.74
C TYR A 276 12.16 -1.49 -8.29
N THR A 277 12.14 -2.17 -7.14
CA THR A 277 13.30 -2.85 -6.55
C THR A 277 13.94 -3.89 -7.47
N GLY A 278 13.12 -4.65 -8.20
CA GLY A 278 13.59 -5.69 -9.13
C GLY A 278 13.49 -5.25 -10.57
N SER A 279 12.32 -5.34 -11.19
CA SER A 279 12.14 -5.17 -12.64
C SER A 279 11.87 -3.73 -13.11
N ALA A 280 11.95 -2.72 -12.22
CA ALA A 280 11.75 -1.29 -12.51
C ALA A 280 10.39 -0.95 -13.13
N ARG A 281 9.29 -1.40 -12.51
CA ARG A 281 7.90 -1.14 -12.95
C ARG A 281 6.89 -1.27 -11.81
N ASN A 282 5.60 -1.20 -12.15
CA ASN A 282 4.48 -1.45 -11.23
C ASN A 282 4.41 -0.48 -10.05
N TYR A 283 4.58 0.81 -10.34
CA TYR A 283 4.34 1.90 -9.40
C TYR A 283 3.79 3.14 -10.12
N TYR A 284 3.24 4.08 -9.35
CA TYR A 284 3.00 5.43 -9.81
C TYR A 284 3.80 6.42 -8.97
N LEU A 285 4.16 7.54 -9.60
CA LEU A 285 4.71 8.71 -8.96
C LEU A 285 3.74 9.87 -9.14
N TYR A 286 3.31 10.46 -8.04
CA TYR A 286 2.48 11.64 -8.06
C TYR A 286 3.27 12.85 -7.55
N HIS A 287 3.33 13.93 -8.33
CA HIS A 287 3.89 15.19 -7.88
C HIS A 287 2.77 16.07 -7.32
N ASN A 288 2.66 16.09 -6.00
CA ASN A 288 1.63 16.82 -5.27
C ASN A 288 1.81 18.32 -5.46
N SER A 289 0.79 18.98 -6.01
CA SER A 289 0.84 20.40 -6.36
C SER A 289 0.74 21.33 -5.15
N THR A 290 0.17 20.82 -4.05
CA THR A 290 0.02 21.54 -2.78
C THR A 290 1.29 21.48 -1.94
N THR A 291 1.88 20.29 -1.77
CA THR A 291 3.09 20.11 -0.94
C THR A 291 4.39 20.26 -1.72
N ASN A 292 4.31 20.19 -3.06
CA ASN A 292 5.46 20.16 -3.97
C ASN A 292 6.42 19.00 -3.67
N LYS A 293 5.85 17.85 -3.27
CA LYS A 293 6.57 16.60 -3.01
C LYS A 293 6.07 15.49 -3.93
N TRP A 294 6.92 14.49 -4.09
CA TRP A 294 6.62 13.25 -4.78
C TRP A 294 6.09 12.20 -3.81
N GLU A 295 5.01 11.57 -4.20
CA GLU A 295 4.33 10.51 -3.47
C GLU A 295 4.33 9.22 -4.28
N TRP A 296 4.64 8.12 -3.61
CA TRP A 296 4.80 6.81 -4.23
C TRP A 296 3.55 5.98 -4.04
N VAL A 297 2.99 5.44 -5.13
CA VAL A 297 1.81 4.57 -5.06
C VAL A 297 2.14 3.19 -5.62
N LYS A 298 1.84 2.14 -4.85
CA LYS A 298 2.01 0.74 -5.27
C LYS A 298 1.04 0.36 -6.38
N TRP A 299 1.46 -0.54 -7.26
CA TRP A 299 0.61 -1.08 -8.33
C TRP A 299 0.99 -2.53 -8.64
N ASP A 300 0.06 -3.29 -9.24
CA ASP A 300 0.23 -4.65 -9.80
C ASP A 300 1.07 -5.61 -8.92
N ALA A 301 0.46 -6.12 -7.84
CA ALA A 301 1.13 -6.94 -6.83
C ALA A 301 0.73 -8.42 -6.86
N ASN A 302 0.27 -8.92 -8.02
CA ASN A 302 -0.16 -10.32 -8.15
C ASN A 302 1.01 -11.32 -8.01
N GLU A 303 2.24 -10.91 -8.35
CA GLU A 303 3.45 -11.72 -8.18
C GLU A 303 4.26 -11.39 -6.90
N ALA A 304 3.63 -10.75 -5.90
CA ALA A 304 4.18 -10.61 -4.55
C ALA A 304 4.35 -11.98 -3.85
N PHE A 305 4.82 -11.98 -2.59
CA PHE A 305 5.20 -13.19 -1.84
C PHE A 305 6.30 -14.00 -2.55
N GLY A 306 7.27 -13.28 -3.12
CA GLY A 306 8.41 -13.88 -3.81
C GLY A 306 8.09 -14.61 -5.11
N SER A 307 6.88 -14.45 -5.67
CA SER A 307 6.43 -15.23 -6.84
C SER A 307 7.14 -14.80 -8.13
N TYR A 308 7.52 -13.52 -8.24
CA TYR A 308 8.46 -13.05 -9.27
C TYR A 308 9.88 -13.02 -8.72
N GLU A 309 10.70 -13.99 -9.11
CA GLU A 309 12.04 -14.18 -8.54
C GLU A 309 13.09 -13.18 -9.07
N ASN A 310 12.92 -12.62 -10.27
CA ASN A 310 13.94 -11.79 -10.96
C ASN A 310 15.38 -12.36 -10.88
N GLY A 311 15.52 -13.70 -10.95
CA GLY A 311 16.82 -14.38 -10.84
C GLY A 311 17.39 -14.46 -9.42
N GLN A 312 16.61 -14.13 -8.39
CA GLN A 312 16.99 -14.17 -6.97
C GLN A 312 16.25 -15.26 -6.20
N THR A 313 16.80 -15.64 -5.04
CA THR A 313 16.09 -16.43 -4.05
C THR A 313 15.34 -15.50 -3.09
N THR A 314 14.07 -15.22 -3.38
CA THR A 314 13.27 -14.18 -2.69
C THR A 314 13.01 -14.48 -1.20
N THR A 315 13.04 -15.74 -0.79
CA THR A 315 12.89 -16.14 0.63
C THR A 315 14.09 -15.76 1.50
N THR A 316 15.28 -15.59 0.91
CA THR A 316 16.52 -15.23 1.60
C THR A 316 17.11 -13.92 1.10
N LEU A 317 16.27 -13.03 0.58
CA LEU A 317 16.68 -11.77 -0.01
C LEU A 317 17.37 -10.87 1.01
N ASP A 318 18.45 -10.22 0.59
CA ASP A 318 19.10 -9.18 1.41
C ASP A 318 18.11 -8.05 1.71
N VAL A 319 18.10 -7.53 2.94
CA VAL A 319 17.18 -6.46 3.34
C VAL A 319 17.39 -5.17 2.55
N GLU A 320 18.58 -4.94 2.00
CA GLU A 320 18.92 -3.80 1.13
C GLU A 320 18.97 -4.20 -0.35
N TYR A 321 18.45 -5.37 -0.70
CA TYR A 321 18.45 -5.80 -2.09
C TYR A 321 17.73 -4.80 -2.98
N HIS A 322 18.40 -4.46 -4.08
CA HIS A 322 17.90 -3.77 -5.26
C HIS A 322 18.67 -4.33 -6.46
N ASP A 323 18.03 -4.35 -7.62
CA ASP A 323 18.73 -4.65 -8.87
C ASP A 323 19.65 -3.47 -9.26
N SER A 324 20.52 -3.68 -10.25
CA SER A 324 21.33 -2.61 -10.85
C SER A 324 20.47 -1.52 -11.49
N ASP A 325 21.03 -0.30 -11.56
CA ASP A 325 20.39 0.89 -12.12
C ASP A 325 19.13 1.28 -11.31
N ARG A 326 19.25 1.31 -9.98
CA ARG A 326 18.19 1.77 -9.08
C ARG A 326 18.69 2.99 -8.30
N PRO A 327 18.98 4.12 -8.97
CA PRO A 327 19.69 5.24 -8.38
C PRO A 327 19.03 5.76 -7.10
N LEU A 328 17.70 5.76 -7.01
CA LEU A 328 17.01 6.14 -5.76
C LEU A 328 17.33 5.20 -4.57
N LEU A 329 17.27 3.88 -4.77
CA LEU A 329 17.57 2.90 -3.71
C LEU A 329 19.08 2.86 -3.40
N GLU A 330 19.93 2.94 -4.44
CA GLU A 330 21.38 3.04 -4.29
C GLU A 330 21.77 4.22 -3.40
N ARG A 331 21.16 5.40 -3.63
CA ARG A 331 21.39 6.61 -2.83
C ARG A 331 20.86 6.47 -1.40
N ILE A 332 19.64 5.94 -1.22
CA ILE A 332 19.03 5.69 0.10
C ILE A 332 19.90 4.74 0.93
N PHE A 333 20.39 3.65 0.34
CA PHE A 333 21.19 2.66 1.07
C PHE A 333 22.65 3.10 1.28
N ALA A 334 23.19 3.96 0.42
CA ALA A 334 24.51 4.55 0.61
C ALA A 334 24.54 5.63 1.70
N ASP A 335 23.43 6.34 1.94
CA ASP A 335 23.33 7.33 3.02
C ASP A 335 23.06 6.64 4.37
N PRO A 336 23.94 6.79 5.38
CA PRO A 336 23.76 6.11 6.67
C PRO A 336 22.47 6.49 7.42
N VAL A 337 21.95 7.70 7.23
CA VAL A 337 20.73 8.17 7.89
C VAL A 337 19.53 7.48 7.28
N PHE A 338 19.35 7.59 5.96
CA PHE A 338 18.20 6.98 5.27
C PHE A 338 18.25 5.46 5.30
N ASN A 339 19.43 4.84 5.25
CA ASN A 339 19.56 3.40 5.43
C ASN A 339 19.11 2.95 6.83
N THR A 340 19.42 3.73 7.87
CA THR A 340 18.95 3.46 9.23
C THR A 340 17.44 3.62 9.32
N GLU A 341 16.87 4.70 8.77
CA GLU A 341 15.42 4.91 8.75
C GLU A 341 14.67 3.82 7.99
N TYR A 342 15.16 3.40 6.82
CA TYR A 342 14.63 2.25 6.09
C TYR A 342 14.62 0.96 6.93
N LYS A 343 15.70 0.67 7.66
CA LYS A 343 15.77 -0.49 8.57
C LYS A 343 14.82 -0.36 9.75
N ASN A 344 14.56 0.86 10.23
CA ASN A 344 13.55 1.10 11.26
C ASN A 344 12.16 0.75 10.73
N GLU A 345 11.84 1.14 9.50
CA GLU A 345 10.58 0.77 8.84
C GLU A 345 10.45 -0.76 8.70
N LEU A 346 11.52 -1.48 8.33
CA LEU A 346 11.51 -2.95 8.31
C LEU A 346 11.19 -3.58 9.68
N CYS A 347 11.84 -3.08 10.74
CA CYS A 347 11.61 -3.59 12.09
C CYS A 347 10.20 -3.28 12.60
N ASP A 348 9.70 -2.07 12.37
CA ASP A 348 8.33 -1.71 12.70
C ASP A 348 7.34 -2.62 11.99
N LEU A 349 7.48 -2.77 10.65
CA LEU A 349 6.60 -3.61 9.86
C LEU A 349 6.58 -5.06 10.33
N ILE A 350 7.72 -5.71 10.58
CA ILE A 350 7.75 -7.12 11.04
C ILE A 350 7.09 -7.28 12.41
N ASN A 351 7.33 -6.34 13.33
CA ASN A 351 6.80 -6.43 14.69
C ASN A 351 5.30 -6.15 14.75
N THR A 352 4.78 -5.28 13.87
CA THR A 352 3.38 -4.83 13.91
C THR A 352 2.47 -5.59 12.94
N TYR A 353 2.88 -5.71 11.67
CA TYR A 353 2.00 -6.16 10.59
C TYR A 353 2.51 -7.43 9.87
N PHE A 354 3.81 -7.52 9.54
CA PHE A 354 4.39 -8.58 8.71
C PHE A 354 4.84 -9.75 9.58
N ASN A 355 3.89 -10.36 10.26
CA ASN A 355 4.11 -11.57 11.05
C ASN A 355 2.88 -12.48 10.99
N ASN A 356 3.06 -13.76 11.29
CA ASN A 356 1.98 -14.73 11.21
C ASN A 356 0.85 -14.44 12.21
N ALA A 357 1.12 -13.81 13.36
CA ALA A 357 0.06 -13.48 14.32
C ALA A 357 -0.95 -12.47 13.75
N TYR A 358 -0.48 -11.53 12.92
CA TYR A 358 -1.33 -10.56 12.24
C TYR A 358 -1.89 -11.09 10.91
N LEU A 359 -1.03 -11.61 10.03
CA LEU A 359 -1.43 -11.95 8.65
C LEU A 359 -2.20 -13.26 8.54
N ASP A 360 -2.00 -14.25 9.41
CA ASP A 360 -2.68 -15.54 9.27
C ASP A 360 -4.20 -15.39 9.45
N GLU A 361 -4.66 -14.54 10.37
CA GLU A 361 -6.09 -14.29 10.61
C GLU A 361 -6.75 -13.65 9.38
N LYS A 362 -6.08 -12.67 8.76
CA LYS A 362 -6.56 -12.02 7.54
C LYS A 362 -6.61 -12.99 6.37
N ILE A 363 -5.55 -13.77 6.18
CA ILE A 363 -5.50 -14.79 5.13
C ILE A 363 -6.62 -15.83 5.32
N ASP A 364 -6.86 -16.29 6.55
CA ASP A 364 -7.93 -17.26 6.83
C ASP A 364 -9.33 -16.66 6.63
N ALA A 365 -9.53 -15.39 6.98
CA ALA A 365 -10.79 -14.68 6.72
C ALA A 365 -11.07 -14.59 5.21
N LEU A 366 -10.08 -14.21 4.41
CA LEU A 366 -10.20 -14.15 2.95
C LEU A 366 -10.40 -15.53 2.33
N TYR A 367 -9.67 -16.55 2.78
CA TYR A 367 -9.86 -17.94 2.33
C TYR A 367 -11.32 -18.38 2.53
N ASN A 368 -11.86 -18.19 3.73
CA ASN A 368 -13.24 -18.55 4.06
C ASN A 368 -14.26 -17.76 3.25
N LEU A 369 -13.97 -16.48 2.96
CA LEU A 369 -14.82 -15.64 2.13
C LEU A 369 -14.90 -16.14 0.68
N ILE A 370 -13.77 -16.52 0.08
CA ILE A 370 -13.69 -16.72 -1.38
C ILE A 370 -13.69 -18.18 -1.83
N GLN A 371 -13.49 -19.16 -0.93
CA GLN A 371 -13.30 -20.57 -1.30
C GLN A 371 -14.39 -21.09 -2.24
N ALA A 372 -15.66 -20.85 -1.91
CA ALA A 372 -16.78 -21.37 -2.69
C ALA A 372 -16.79 -20.79 -4.12
N ASP A 373 -16.45 -19.51 -4.28
CA ASP A 373 -16.41 -18.82 -5.56
C ASP A 373 -15.21 -19.23 -6.41
N VAL A 374 -14.04 -19.39 -5.79
CA VAL A 374 -12.85 -19.97 -6.45
C VAL A 374 -13.14 -21.38 -6.93
N TYR A 375 -13.89 -22.19 -6.17
CA TYR A 375 -14.27 -23.54 -6.57
C TYR A 375 -15.23 -23.55 -7.77
N ALA A 376 -16.13 -22.56 -7.86
CA ALA A 376 -17.07 -22.41 -8.95
C ALA A 376 -16.42 -21.94 -10.26
N ASP A 377 -15.25 -21.28 -10.19
CA ASP A 377 -14.49 -20.86 -11.36
C ASP A 377 -13.89 -22.07 -12.11
N ASN A 378 -14.45 -22.42 -13.27
CA ASN A 378 -13.94 -23.49 -14.12
C ASN A 378 -12.82 -23.04 -15.08
N ASN A 379 -12.53 -21.74 -15.15
CA ASN A 379 -11.51 -21.17 -16.03
C ASN A 379 -10.24 -20.74 -15.28
N LYS A 380 -10.16 -20.95 -13.95
CA LYS A 380 -8.93 -20.70 -13.18
C LYS A 380 -7.75 -21.57 -13.63
N MET A 381 -6.54 -21.06 -13.41
CA MET A 381 -5.29 -21.71 -13.81
C MET A 381 -4.89 -22.90 -12.91
N PHE A 382 -5.26 -22.84 -11.63
CA PHE A 382 -4.83 -23.79 -10.60
C PHE A 382 -6.00 -24.64 -10.09
N SER A 383 -5.73 -25.85 -9.60
CA SER A 383 -6.76 -26.71 -9.05
C SER A 383 -7.26 -26.21 -7.68
N ASN A 384 -8.42 -26.69 -7.24
CA ASN A 384 -8.91 -26.40 -5.88
C ASN A 384 -7.89 -26.87 -4.81
N THR A 385 -7.22 -27.99 -5.05
CA THR A 385 -6.17 -28.50 -4.16
C THR A 385 -4.94 -27.58 -4.14
N ASP A 386 -4.55 -27.00 -5.27
CA ASP A 386 -3.47 -26.02 -5.30
C ASP A 386 -3.85 -24.74 -4.54
N PHE A 387 -5.09 -24.26 -4.70
CA PHE A 387 -5.64 -23.14 -3.92
C PHE A 387 -5.58 -23.40 -2.41
N ASP A 388 -6.10 -24.55 -1.96
CA ASP A 388 -6.08 -24.94 -0.55
C ASP A 388 -4.65 -25.05 -0.01
N ASN A 389 -3.77 -25.71 -0.76
CA ASN A 389 -2.39 -25.92 -0.34
C ASN A 389 -1.62 -24.59 -0.25
N ASN A 390 -1.84 -23.67 -1.19
CA ASN A 390 -1.04 -22.46 -1.31
C ASN A 390 -1.29 -21.42 -0.21
N ILE A 391 -2.29 -21.63 0.64
CA ILE A 391 -2.44 -20.87 1.88
C ILE A 391 -1.25 -21.12 2.82
N SER A 392 -0.81 -22.38 2.97
CA SER A 392 0.18 -22.77 3.98
C SER A 392 1.45 -23.43 3.43
N SER A 393 1.46 -23.82 2.16
CA SER A 393 2.53 -24.63 1.57
C SER A 393 2.80 -24.23 0.13
N ASP A 394 4.01 -24.50 -0.32
CA ASP A 394 4.42 -24.16 -1.68
C ASP A 394 3.69 -25.04 -2.71
N VAL A 395 3.33 -24.43 -3.84
CA VAL A 395 2.80 -25.12 -5.01
C VAL A 395 3.83 -25.05 -6.13
N VAL A 396 4.20 -26.21 -6.66
CA VAL A 396 5.11 -26.27 -7.82
C VAL A 396 4.27 -26.28 -9.08
N PHE A 397 4.46 -25.26 -9.92
CA PHE A 397 3.75 -25.13 -11.18
C PHE A 397 4.70 -25.31 -12.36
N GLY A 398 4.38 -26.21 -13.28
CA GLY A 398 5.17 -26.45 -14.49
C GLY A 398 6.52 -27.12 -14.24
N GLY A 399 7.21 -27.47 -15.34
CA GLY A 399 8.51 -28.17 -15.34
C GLY A 399 9.48 -27.67 -16.41
N GLY A 400 9.32 -26.41 -16.85
CA GLY A 400 10.11 -25.77 -17.89
C GLY A 400 10.14 -24.24 -17.73
N PRO A 401 10.65 -23.48 -18.71
CA PRO A 401 10.72 -22.01 -18.63
C PRO A 401 9.33 -21.40 -18.39
N GLY A 402 9.15 -20.71 -17.27
CA GLY A 402 7.86 -20.14 -16.83
C GLY A 402 7.11 -20.97 -15.77
N GLY A 403 7.61 -22.15 -15.42
CA GLY A 403 7.24 -22.89 -14.20
C GLY A 403 8.21 -22.60 -13.05
N GLY A 404 7.79 -22.89 -11.82
CA GLY A 404 8.56 -22.58 -10.62
C GLY A 404 7.83 -22.99 -9.34
N THR A 405 8.46 -22.65 -8.21
CA THR A 405 7.85 -22.79 -6.89
C THR A 405 7.10 -21.51 -6.57
N ILE A 406 5.80 -21.61 -6.30
CA ILE A 406 4.99 -20.50 -5.81
C ILE A 406 4.82 -20.72 -4.31
N TYR A 407 5.44 -19.87 -3.50
CA TYR A 407 5.50 -20.06 -2.06
C TYR A 407 4.13 -20.01 -1.40
N GLY A 408 3.89 -20.81 -0.37
CA GLY A 408 2.69 -20.69 0.44
C GLY A 408 2.64 -19.35 1.16
N LEU A 409 1.47 -18.70 1.29
CA LEU A 409 1.39 -17.37 1.89
C LEU A 409 1.93 -17.36 3.33
N LYS A 410 1.44 -18.25 4.18
CA LYS A 410 1.83 -18.34 5.60
C LYS A 410 3.28 -18.80 5.78
N SER A 411 3.71 -19.80 4.99
CA SER A 411 5.08 -20.32 5.04
C SER A 411 6.11 -19.31 4.54
N PHE A 412 5.76 -18.48 3.55
CA PHE A 412 6.60 -17.39 3.07
C PHE A 412 6.82 -16.36 4.17
N ILE A 413 5.76 -15.91 4.85
CA ILE A 413 5.85 -14.92 5.95
C ILE A 413 6.82 -15.44 7.03
N THR A 414 6.62 -16.67 7.52
CA THR A 414 7.51 -17.27 8.53
C THR A 414 8.96 -17.30 8.06
N THR A 415 9.19 -17.72 6.81
CA THR A 415 10.54 -17.83 6.24
C THR A 415 11.21 -16.47 6.11
N ARG A 416 10.48 -15.47 5.60
CA ARG A 416 10.99 -14.11 5.42
C ARG A 416 11.30 -13.46 6.76
N VAL A 417 10.40 -13.52 7.74
CA VAL A 417 10.64 -12.97 9.09
C VAL A 417 11.93 -13.54 9.67
N ASN A 418 12.08 -14.88 9.66
CA ASN A 418 13.29 -15.53 10.15
C ASN A 418 14.57 -15.08 9.42
N ASN A 419 14.48 -14.82 8.12
CA ASN A 419 15.61 -14.33 7.34
C ASN A 419 15.96 -12.87 7.66
N VAL A 420 14.96 -11.98 7.76
CA VAL A 420 15.19 -10.56 8.07
C VAL A 420 15.77 -10.39 9.48
N THR A 421 15.24 -11.10 10.48
CA THR A 421 15.74 -11.02 11.87
C THR A 421 17.17 -11.57 12.05
N GLN A 422 17.71 -12.29 11.05
CA GLN A 422 19.11 -12.71 11.03
C GLN A 422 20.03 -11.65 10.42
N GLN A 423 19.49 -10.72 9.62
CA GLN A 423 20.23 -9.65 8.96
C GLN A 423 20.23 -8.35 9.77
N ILE A 424 19.12 -8.06 10.45
CA ILE A 424 18.95 -6.86 11.28
C ILE A 424 18.48 -7.24 12.69
N ASP A 425 19.07 -6.58 13.71
CA ASP A 425 18.68 -6.77 15.10
C ASP A 425 17.52 -5.84 15.46
N CYS A 426 16.29 -6.36 15.41
CA CYS A 426 15.11 -5.58 15.75
C CYS A 426 14.83 -5.45 17.26
N ASN A 427 15.67 -6.03 18.14
CA ASN A 427 15.42 -6.02 19.59
C ASN A 427 15.49 -4.63 20.23
N TYR A 428 16.24 -3.70 19.63
CA TYR A 428 16.27 -2.31 20.09
C TYR A 428 14.95 -1.58 19.82
N TYR A 429 14.13 -2.07 18.89
CA TYR A 429 12.83 -1.48 18.53
C TYR A 429 11.67 -2.09 19.32
N ASN A 430 11.84 -3.30 19.89
CA ASN A 430 10.88 -3.90 20.83
C ASN A 430 10.74 -3.12 22.15
N ALA A 431 11.74 -2.28 22.49
CA ALA A 431 11.67 -1.43 23.68
C ALA A 431 10.64 -0.28 23.56
N LEU A 432 9.98 -0.12 22.41
CA LEU A 432 8.97 0.91 22.19
C LEU A 432 7.53 0.45 22.45
N ASP A 433 7.22 -0.84 22.34
CA ASP A 433 5.83 -1.35 22.49
C ASP A 433 5.62 -2.44 23.56
N GLU A 434 6.69 -3.02 24.13
CA GLU A 434 6.57 -3.89 25.31
C GLU A 434 7.57 -3.50 26.40
N MET A 435 7.19 -2.55 27.25
CA MET A 435 7.80 -2.37 28.57
C MET A 435 6.71 -2.27 29.64
N ASP A 436 5.97 -3.36 29.85
CA ASP A 436 5.14 -3.50 31.03
C ASP A 436 5.92 -4.29 32.09
N GLU A 437 6.67 -3.56 32.94
CA GLU A 437 6.98 -3.97 34.33
C GLU A 437 7.59 -2.86 35.22
N ALA A 438 7.85 -1.64 34.70
CA ALA A 438 8.17 -0.48 35.54
C ALA A 438 7.26 0.72 35.19
N SER A 439 6.33 1.04 36.09
CA SER A 439 5.45 2.19 35.96
C SER A 439 6.14 3.47 36.43
N PHE A 440 6.10 4.50 35.61
CA PHE A 440 6.29 5.88 36.03
C PHE A 440 5.21 6.73 35.35
N ALA A 441 4.85 7.88 35.93
CA ALA A 441 3.83 8.75 35.37
C ALA A 441 4.45 10.06 34.88
N ILE A 442 4.02 10.52 33.70
CA ILE A 442 4.40 11.82 33.15
C ILE A 442 3.19 12.75 33.21
N TYR A 443 3.28 13.86 33.96
CA TYR A 443 2.21 14.85 33.98
C TYR A 443 2.69 16.29 34.26
N PRO A 444 2.06 17.30 33.62
CA PRO A 444 1.07 17.16 32.55
C PRO A 444 1.69 16.58 31.27
N ASN A 445 0.87 15.88 30.48
CA ASN A 445 1.21 15.37 29.16
C ASN A 445 -0.07 15.36 28.29
N PRO A 446 -0.23 16.24 27.29
CA PRO A 446 0.76 17.17 26.77
C PRO A 446 1.23 18.24 27.78
N ALA A 447 2.51 18.58 27.72
CA ALA A 447 3.18 19.53 28.59
C ALA A 447 3.46 20.84 27.84
N ARG A 448 3.40 21.97 28.54
CA ARG A 448 3.73 23.30 27.97
C ARG A 448 5.03 23.86 28.56
N ASP A 449 4.96 24.27 29.82
CA ASP A 449 6.08 24.93 30.50
C ASP A 449 6.98 23.95 31.26
N PHE A 450 6.39 22.87 31.77
CA PHE A 450 7.07 21.82 32.52
C PHE A 450 6.31 20.51 32.44
N THR A 451 7.01 19.41 32.72
CA THR A 451 6.41 18.13 33.03
C THR A 451 7.01 17.56 34.33
N THR A 452 6.33 16.61 34.94
CA THR A 452 6.78 15.89 36.14
C THR A 452 6.85 14.42 35.81
N ILE A 453 7.96 13.79 36.16
CA ILE A 453 8.16 12.35 36.09
C ILE A 453 8.04 11.81 37.51
N GLU A 454 6.96 11.11 37.81
CA GLU A 454 6.73 10.42 39.08
C GLU A 454 7.15 8.96 38.95
N LEU A 455 8.11 8.53 39.75
CA LEU A 455 8.71 7.21 39.68
C LEU A 455 8.00 6.25 40.63
N GLU A 456 7.52 5.11 40.13
CA GLU A 456 6.96 4.04 40.99
C GLU A 456 7.99 2.92 41.27
N THR A 457 9.16 3.00 40.64
CA THR A 457 10.32 2.11 40.85
C THR A 457 11.59 2.93 41.03
N GLU A 458 12.59 2.43 41.78
CA GLU A 458 13.85 3.16 41.96
C GLU A 458 14.57 3.34 40.60
N ALA A 459 15.19 4.50 40.39
CA ALA A 459 15.96 4.79 39.18
C ALA A 459 17.21 5.57 39.57
N ASP A 460 18.27 5.46 38.77
CA ASP A 460 19.48 6.26 38.94
C ASP A 460 19.62 7.35 37.88
N ARG A 461 18.87 7.25 36.78
CA ARG A 461 18.95 8.22 35.67
C ARG A 461 17.65 8.33 34.87
N ILE A 462 17.37 9.54 34.40
CA ILE A 462 16.33 9.85 33.43
C ILE A 462 16.96 10.49 32.21
N GLU A 463 16.50 10.11 31.02
CA GLU A 463 16.89 10.72 29.75
C GLU A 463 15.66 11.12 28.93
N LEU A 464 15.71 12.23 28.21
CA LEU A 464 14.74 12.54 27.16
C LEU A 464 15.45 12.54 25.81
N ARG A 465 14.82 11.88 24.85
CA ARG A 465 15.26 11.85 23.45
C ARG A 465 14.19 12.42 22.54
N ASN A 466 14.59 13.07 21.46
CA ASN A 466 13.65 13.50 20.43
C ASN A 466 13.26 12.33 19.51
N MET A 467 12.38 12.58 18.53
CA MET A 467 11.95 11.58 17.54
C MET A 467 13.10 10.97 16.72
N MET A 468 14.22 11.67 16.59
CA MET A 468 15.43 11.21 15.89
C MET A 468 16.38 10.41 16.82
N GLY A 469 15.95 10.08 18.04
CA GLY A 469 16.75 9.36 19.04
C GLY A 469 17.87 10.19 19.71
N GLN A 470 17.99 11.48 19.38
CA GLN A 470 19.02 12.36 19.93
C GLN A 470 18.70 12.69 21.39
N LEU A 471 19.71 12.56 22.26
CA LEU A 471 19.60 12.92 23.68
C LEU A 471 19.48 14.44 23.82
N VAL A 472 18.35 14.90 24.36
CA VAL A 472 18.07 16.33 24.57
C VAL A 472 18.09 16.73 26.06
N TYR A 473 17.95 15.76 26.96
CA TYR A 473 18.07 15.98 28.40
C TYR A 473 18.53 14.72 29.11
N SER A 474 19.32 14.88 30.18
CA SER A 474 19.68 13.79 31.08
C SER A 474 19.83 14.33 32.51
N SER A 475 19.39 13.55 33.49
CA SER A 475 19.57 13.83 34.91
C SER A 475 19.85 12.55 35.68
N GLU A 476 20.80 12.61 36.60
CA GLU A 476 20.92 11.60 37.66
C GLU A 476 19.77 11.78 38.66
N VAL A 477 19.32 10.67 39.23
CA VAL A 477 18.20 10.59 40.17
C VAL A 477 18.66 9.86 41.42
N SER A 478 18.32 10.39 42.60
CA SER A 478 18.60 9.69 43.85
C SER A 478 17.56 8.59 44.08
N THR A 479 17.94 7.49 44.72
CA THR A 479 17.01 6.40 45.08
C THR A 479 15.90 6.84 46.04
N SER A 480 15.97 8.04 46.62
CA SER A 480 14.90 8.64 47.43
C SER A 480 13.95 9.57 46.67
N ASP A 481 14.21 9.87 45.40
CA ASP A 481 13.41 10.81 44.61
C ASP A 481 12.18 10.10 44.05
N VAL A 482 11.00 10.58 44.42
CA VAL A 482 9.71 10.00 43.97
C VAL A 482 9.11 10.80 42.81
N ALA A 483 9.48 12.07 42.63
CA ALA A 483 9.01 12.91 41.54
C ALA A 483 10.03 13.96 41.12
N ILE A 484 10.23 14.11 39.80
CA ILE A 484 11.23 15.00 39.20
C ILE A 484 10.54 15.95 38.24
N LYS A 485 10.75 17.25 38.44
CA LYS A 485 10.18 18.30 37.59
C LYS A 485 11.18 18.74 36.54
N ILE A 486 10.78 18.66 35.26
CA ILE A 486 11.57 19.09 34.10
C ILE A 486 10.96 20.35 33.51
N LEU A 487 11.76 21.40 33.37
CA LEU A 487 11.36 22.63 32.68
C LEU A 487 11.57 22.48 31.17
N LEU A 488 10.58 22.88 30.37
CA LEU A 488 10.54 22.64 28.92
C LEU A 488 10.82 23.89 28.09
N ALA A 489 11.34 24.95 28.71
CA ALA A 489 11.60 26.23 28.03
C ALA A 489 12.50 26.06 26.78
N ASP A 490 13.51 25.21 26.89
CA ASP A 490 14.52 24.97 25.84
C ASP A 490 14.15 23.82 24.88
N PHE A 491 12.99 23.19 25.05
CA PHE A 491 12.52 22.10 24.18
C PHE A 491 11.71 22.68 23.02
N SER A 492 11.86 22.15 21.81
CA SER A 492 10.97 22.48 20.70
C SER A 492 9.58 21.87 20.90
N GLU A 493 8.57 22.40 20.21
CA GLU A 493 7.29 21.71 20.11
C GLU A 493 7.50 20.37 19.38
N GLY A 494 6.89 19.30 19.90
CA GLY A 494 7.03 17.97 19.30
C GLY A 494 6.93 16.82 20.30
N VAL A 495 7.23 15.63 19.80
CA VAL A 495 7.20 14.40 20.57
C VAL A 495 8.61 14.06 21.07
N TYR A 496 8.67 13.69 22.34
CA TYR A 496 9.87 13.24 23.03
C TYR A 496 9.60 11.90 23.70
N PHE A 497 10.67 11.15 23.94
CA PHE A 497 10.63 9.89 24.67
C PHE A 497 11.41 10.04 25.96
N VAL A 498 10.73 9.82 27.09
CA VAL A 498 11.32 9.82 28.43
C VAL A 498 11.74 8.39 28.74
N GLY A 499 13.04 8.13 28.91
CA GLY A 499 13.57 6.85 29.39
C GLY A 499 14.00 6.94 30.85
N VAL A 500 13.66 5.93 31.64
CA VAL A 500 14.09 5.76 33.04
C VAL A 500 15.09 4.60 33.10
N TYR A 501 16.19 4.75 33.82
CA TYR A 501 17.31 3.79 33.86
C TYR A 501 17.70 3.41 35.29
N ARG A 502 18.29 2.21 35.42
CA ARG A 502 18.99 1.73 36.63
C ARG A 502 20.17 0.85 36.25
N ASP A 503 21.33 1.07 36.86
CA ASP A 503 22.57 0.31 36.65
C ASP A 503 22.98 0.22 35.17
N GLY A 504 22.67 1.27 34.39
CA GLY A 504 22.95 1.36 32.96
C GLY A 504 21.92 0.69 32.04
N SER A 505 20.91 0.00 32.58
CA SER A 505 19.81 -0.60 31.83
C SER A 505 18.57 0.29 31.85
N MET A 506 17.84 0.37 30.72
CA MET A 506 16.56 1.07 30.67
C MET A 506 15.47 0.24 31.33
N LEU A 507 14.72 0.83 32.26
CA LEU A 507 13.64 0.19 33.01
C LEU A 507 12.27 0.39 32.35
N ALA A 508 12.02 1.57 31.80
CA ALA A 508 10.77 1.90 31.12
C ALA A 508 10.95 3.16 30.26
N GLN A 509 10.07 3.32 29.27
CA GLN A 509 10.00 4.51 28.44
C GLN A 509 8.55 4.95 28.23
N GLN A 510 8.31 6.26 28.20
CA GLN A 510 6.99 6.82 27.87
C GLN A 510 7.10 8.05 26.98
N LYS A 511 6.07 8.26 26.15
CA LYS A 511 5.92 9.40 25.26
C LYS A 511 5.58 10.67 26.04
N LEU A 512 6.31 11.75 25.80
CA LEU A 512 6.00 13.11 26.24
C LEU A 512 5.69 13.98 25.01
N VAL A 513 4.53 14.63 25.01
CA VAL A 513 4.18 15.63 24.01
C VAL A 513 4.44 17.02 24.58
N VAL A 514 5.30 17.80 23.94
CA VAL A 514 5.52 19.22 24.26
C VAL A 514 4.71 20.05 23.28
N ALA A 515 3.73 20.79 23.79
CA ALA A 515 2.84 21.67 23.02
C ALA A 515 3.03 23.11 23.49
N LYS A 516 3.72 23.95 22.72
CA LYS A 516 4.02 25.33 23.11
C LYS A 516 2.85 26.29 22.89
#